data_AF-A0A928HZG5-F1
#
_entry.id   AF-A0A928HZG5-F1
#
_cell.length_a   1.000
_cell.length_b   1.000
_cell.length_c   1.000
_cell.angle_alpha   90.00
_cell.angle_beta   90.00
_cell.angle_gamma   90.00
#
_symmetry.space_group_name_H-M   'P 1'
#
loop_
_entity.id
_entity.type
_entity.pdbx_description
1 polymer ?
#
loop_
_entity_poly.entity_id
_entity_poly.type
_entity_poly.pdbx_seq_one_letter_code
_entity_poly.pdbx_strand_id
1 'polypeptide(L)'
;MFSRFTEINVSSKPPTPKEGELFKVIELHGATFEIRYGYYEETDRQFEPVEIYPDFIKNPIYTNDGFPFVTLMQEPCEHFKKLTDDPDCDCSNCKHMERGDELIAVCRCDSRRKSE
;
A
#
# COMPACT_ATOMS: atom_id res chain seq x y z
N MET A 1 -42.63 27.44 -31.21
CA MET A 1 -42.08 26.10 -30.92
C MET A 1 -40.97 26.27 -29.90
N PHE A 2 -41.20 25.82 -28.67
CA PHE A 2 -40.25 25.95 -27.57
C PHE A 2 -39.30 24.74 -27.60
N SER A 3 -38.05 24.94 -28.01
CA SER A 3 -36.99 23.95 -27.79
C SER A 3 -36.56 24.02 -26.33
N ARG A 4 -36.95 23.00 -25.56
CA ARG A 4 -36.42 22.75 -24.21
C ARG A 4 -34.99 22.24 -24.36
N PHE A 5 -34.03 23.09 -24.01
CA PHE A 5 -32.68 22.63 -23.69
C PHE A 5 -32.74 21.97 -22.31
N THR A 6 -32.57 20.65 -22.26
CA THR A 6 -32.34 19.95 -21.00
C THR A 6 -30.91 20.22 -20.59
N GLU A 7 -30.73 21.07 -19.58
CA GLU A 7 -29.46 21.24 -18.88
C GLU A 7 -29.14 19.93 -18.15
N ILE A 8 -28.21 19.16 -18.71
CA ILE A 8 -27.64 18.00 -18.03
C ILE A 8 -26.62 18.56 -17.04
N ASN A 9 -27.03 18.74 -15.79
CA ASN A 9 -26.13 19.04 -14.69
C ASN A 9 -25.37 17.76 -14.32
N VAL A 10 -24.31 17.46 -15.08
CA VAL A 10 -23.36 16.40 -14.74
C VAL A 10 -22.50 16.94 -13.60
N SER A 11 -22.87 16.59 -12.37
CA SER A 11 -21.99 16.76 -11.22
C SER A 11 -20.70 15.99 -11.50
N SER A 12 -19.62 16.73 -11.73
CA SER A 12 -18.35 16.25 -12.28
C SER A 12 -17.43 15.60 -11.24
N LYS A 13 -17.94 15.21 -10.07
CA LYS A 13 -17.14 14.54 -9.05
C LYS A 13 -17.24 13.04 -9.26
N PRO A 14 -16.12 12.31 -9.45
CA PRO A 14 -16.18 10.85 -9.47
C PRO A 14 -16.84 10.36 -8.18
N PRO A 15 -17.63 9.28 -8.25
CA PRO A 15 -18.27 8.72 -7.06
C PRO A 15 -17.18 8.40 -6.02
N THR A 16 -17.42 8.80 -4.77
CA THR A 16 -16.55 8.42 -3.65
C THR A 16 -16.49 6.88 -3.57
N PRO A 17 -15.29 6.29 -3.45
CA PRO A 17 -15.13 4.85 -3.36
C PRO A 17 -15.87 4.28 -2.15
N LYS A 18 -16.30 3.02 -2.24
CA LYS A 18 -16.96 2.31 -1.13
C LYS A 18 -16.00 1.37 -0.42
N GLU A 19 -16.19 1.19 0.88
CA GLU A 19 -15.47 0.16 1.63
C GLU A 19 -15.63 -1.23 0.97
N GLY A 20 -14.51 -1.94 0.84
CA GLY A 20 -14.40 -3.25 0.20
C GLY A 20 -14.25 -3.20 -1.32
N GLU A 21 -14.43 -2.04 -1.96
CA GLU A 21 -14.23 -1.90 -3.41
C GLU A 21 -12.75 -2.11 -3.77
N LEU A 22 -12.51 -2.81 -4.88
CA LEU A 22 -11.16 -3.06 -5.37
C LEU A 22 -10.55 -1.78 -5.92
N PHE A 23 -9.42 -1.37 -5.36
CA PHE A 23 -8.63 -0.25 -5.85
C PHE A 23 -7.65 -0.73 -6.94
N LYS A 24 -6.79 -1.69 -6.59
CA LYS A 24 -5.72 -2.17 -7.47
C LYS A 24 -5.35 -3.61 -7.12
N VAL A 25 -4.86 -4.36 -8.09
CA VAL A 25 -4.18 -5.63 -7.87
C VAL A 25 -2.70 -5.42 -8.16
N ILE A 26 -1.84 -5.73 -7.20
CA ILE A 26 -0.39 -5.63 -7.32
C ILE A 26 0.19 -7.03 -7.44
N GLU A 27 0.94 -7.28 -8.51
CA GLU A 27 1.69 -8.52 -8.71
C GLU A 27 3.18 -8.24 -8.55
N LEU A 28 3.83 -8.89 -7.59
CA LEU A 28 5.23 -8.66 -7.27
C LEU A 28 5.89 -9.94 -6.76
N HIS A 29 7.03 -10.32 -7.35
CA HIS A 29 7.80 -11.53 -6.99
C HIS A 29 6.95 -12.81 -6.92
N GLY A 30 5.98 -12.94 -7.81
CA GLY A 30 5.06 -14.09 -7.89
C GLY A 30 3.95 -14.11 -6.83
N ALA A 31 3.85 -13.07 -6.00
CA ALA A 31 2.73 -12.85 -5.09
C ALA A 31 1.74 -11.84 -5.67
N THR A 32 0.47 -11.97 -5.29
CA THR A 32 -0.61 -11.07 -5.70
C THR A 32 -1.25 -10.44 -4.45
N PHE A 33 -1.40 -9.12 -4.47
CA PHE A 33 -2.01 -8.35 -3.39
C PHE A 33 -3.19 -7.54 -3.93
N GLU A 34 -4.39 -7.84 -3.43
CA GLU A 34 -5.56 -6.99 -3.70
C GLU A 34 -5.58 -5.82 -2.71
N ILE A 35 -5.47 -4.62 -3.24
CA ILE A 35 -5.63 -3.38 -2.47
C ILE A 35 -7.09 -2.97 -2.61
N ARG A 36 -7.77 -2.85 -1.47
CA ARG A 36 -9.19 -2.49 -1.40
C ARG A 36 -9.36 -1.22 -0.59
N TYR A 37 -10.40 -0.46 -0.90
CA TYR A 37 -10.79 0.68 -0.11
C TYR A 37 -11.32 0.24 1.25
N GLY A 38 -10.98 0.97 2.30
CA GLY A 38 -11.46 0.70 3.65
C GLY A 38 -10.92 1.70 4.66
N TYR A 39 -10.80 1.24 5.91
CA TYR A 39 -10.41 2.05 7.04
C TYR A 39 -9.36 1.32 7.87
N TYR A 40 -8.30 2.02 8.30
CA TYR A 40 -7.28 1.44 9.18
C TYR A 40 -7.81 1.25 10.60
N GLU A 41 -8.62 2.20 11.08
CA GLU A 41 -9.30 2.14 12.36
C GLU A 41 -10.81 2.42 12.25
N GLU A 42 -11.60 1.94 13.21
CA GLU A 42 -13.04 2.19 13.23
C GLU A 42 -13.37 3.69 13.34
N THR A 43 -12.52 4.45 14.02
CA THR A 43 -12.62 5.91 14.15
C THR A 43 -12.45 6.65 12.82
N ASP A 44 -11.85 6.02 11.81
CA ASP A 44 -11.63 6.63 10.49
C ASP A 44 -12.88 6.59 9.62
N ARG A 45 -13.91 5.81 10.00
CA ARG A 45 -15.18 5.69 9.24
C ARG A 45 -15.96 6.99 9.12
N GLN A 46 -15.60 8.02 9.87
CA GLN A 46 -16.13 9.36 9.72
C GLN A 46 -15.60 10.09 8.47
N PHE A 47 -14.59 9.53 7.79
CA PHE A 47 -13.97 10.05 6.57
C PHE A 47 -14.25 9.14 5.36
N GLU A 48 -13.79 9.57 4.18
CA GLU A 48 -13.82 8.75 2.97
C GLU A 48 -12.85 7.55 3.11
N PRO A 49 -13.19 6.37 2.58
CA PRO A 49 -12.32 5.20 2.69
C PRO A 49 -11.04 5.39 1.86
N VAL A 50 -9.94 4.83 2.34
CA VAL A 50 -8.60 4.94 1.77
C VAL A 50 -8.09 3.59 1.28
N GLU A 51 -7.00 3.56 0.52
CA GLU A 51 -6.39 2.31 0.05
C GLU A 51 -5.79 1.53 1.22
N ILE A 52 -6.28 0.31 1.49
CA ILE A 52 -5.78 -0.54 2.57
C ILE A 52 -4.73 -1.50 2.04
N TYR A 53 -3.48 -1.25 2.43
CA TYR A 53 -2.35 -2.12 2.15
C TYR A 53 -2.21 -3.26 3.18
N PRO A 54 -1.67 -4.43 2.79
CA PRO A 54 -1.47 -5.54 3.72
C PRO A 54 -0.58 -5.19 4.91
N ASP A 55 -0.99 -5.64 6.10
CA ASP A 55 -0.18 -5.54 7.31
C ASP A 55 0.84 -6.70 7.37
N PHE A 56 2.00 -6.50 6.73
CA PHE A 56 3.08 -7.48 6.70
C PHE A 56 3.80 -7.67 8.05
N ILE A 57 3.53 -6.84 9.06
CA ILE A 57 4.00 -7.07 10.43
C ILE A 57 3.16 -8.17 11.07
N LYS A 58 1.83 -8.04 11.01
CA LYS A 58 0.91 -9.02 11.61
C LYS A 58 0.82 -10.31 10.80
N ASN A 59 0.79 -10.20 9.47
CA ASN A 59 0.66 -11.33 8.55
C ASN A 59 1.79 -11.29 7.52
N PRO A 60 3.01 -11.72 7.89
CA PRO A 60 4.15 -11.65 7.00
C PRO A 60 3.97 -12.59 5.80
N ILE A 61 4.25 -12.04 4.61
CA ILE A 61 4.29 -12.77 3.35
C ILE A 61 5.72 -12.68 2.84
N TYR A 62 6.18 -13.76 2.19
CA TYR A 62 7.56 -13.88 1.72
C TYR A 62 7.55 -14.20 0.23
N THR A 63 8.59 -13.73 -0.47
CA THR A 63 8.90 -14.18 -1.82
C THR A 63 9.28 -15.66 -1.81
N ASN A 64 9.33 -16.29 -2.99
CA ASN A 64 9.79 -17.68 -3.14
C ASN A 64 11.22 -17.88 -2.60
N ASP A 65 12.06 -16.84 -2.64
CA ASP A 65 13.41 -16.88 -2.10
C ASP A 65 13.45 -16.63 -0.58
N GLY A 66 12.30 -16.47 0.08
CA GLY A 66 12.19 -16.29 1.53
C GLY A 66 12.39 -14.85 2.02
N PHE A 67 12.44 -13.85 1.13
CA PHE A 67 12.54 -12.44 1.55
C PHE A 67 11.16 -11.86 1.89
N PRO A 68 11.00 -11.13 2.99
CA PRO A 68 9.69 -10.60 3.36
C PRO A 68 9.28 -9.43 2.47
N PHE A 69 8.00 -9.40 2.12
CA PHE A 69 7.34 -8.19 1.66
C PHE A 69 7.18 -7.20 2.81
N VAL A 70 7.26 -5.92 2.51
CA VAL A 70 7.14 -4.81 3.46
C VAL A 70 6.38 -3.67 2.80
N THR A 71 5.80 -2.78 3.60
CA THR A 71 5.29 -1.50 3.10
C THR A 71 6.34 -0.39 3.25
N LEU A 72 6.31 0.60 2.37
CA LEU A 72 7.23 1.75 2.45
C LEU A 72 7.02 2.57 3.72
N MET A 73 5.79 2.63 4.23
CA MET A 73 5.41 3.37 5.45
C MET A 73 5.66 2.60 6.75
N GLN A 74 6.26 1.41 6.66
CA GLN A 74 6.52 0.61 7.85
C GLN A 74 7.64 1.21 8.68
N GLU A 75 7.55 1.09 10.01
CA GLU A 75 8.65 1.41 10.92
C GLU A 75 9.91 0.59 10.59
N PRO A 76 11.11 1.17 10.74
CA PRO A 76 12.36 0.46 10.54
C PRO A 76 12.51 -0.74 11.48
N CYS A 77 13.05 -1.84 10.97
CA CYS A 77 13.48 -2.96 11.80
C CYS A 77 14.84 -2.70 12.46
N GLU A 78 15.24 -3.56 13.40
CA GLU A 78 16.56 -3.50 14.06
C GLU A 78 17.77 -3.61 13.12
N HIS A 79 17.58 -4.17 11.92
CA HIS A 79 18.61 -4.27 10.88
C HIS A 79 18.61 -3.10 9.89
N PHE A 80 17.88 -2.03 10.19
CA PHE A 80 17.81 -0.85 9.33
C PHE A 80 19.20 -0.28 9.06
N LYS A 81 19.47 0.00 7.79
CA LYS A 81 20.67 0.68 7.35
C LYS A 81 20.27 1.87 6.51
N LYS A 82 20.48 3.06 7.05
CA LYS A 82 20.13 4.32 6.38
C LYS A 82 20.78 4.42 5.00
N LEU A 83 19.98 4.71 3.97
CA LEU A 83 20.43 4.90 2.58
C LEU A 83 20.91 6.33 2.33
N THR A 84 20.17 7.31 2.83
CA THR A 84 20.42 8.76 2.69
C THR A 84 20.62 9.40 4.06
N ASP A 85 21.05 10.66 4.12
CA ASP A 85 21.14 11.40 5.40
C ASP A 85 19.81 12.00 5.86
N ASP A 86 18.70 11.69 5.17
CA ASP A 86 17.35 12.21 5.45
C ASP A 86 16.92 12.00 6.91
N PRO A 87 16.39 13.02 7.62
CA PRO A 87 15.94 12.84 9.00
C PRO A 87 14.82 11.79 9.15
N ASP A 88 14.04 11.53 8.10
CA ASP A 88 12.96 10.57 8.13
C ASP A 88 13.52 9.14 8.19
N CYS A 89 13.13 8.43 9.23
CA CYS A 89 13.57 7.07 9.50
C CYS A 89 12.40 6.12 9.34
N ASP A 90 11.92 5.94 8.12
CA ASP A 90 11.00 4.86 7.76
C ASP A 90 11.73 3.74 7.00
N CYS A 91 11.05 2.60 6.80
CA CYS A 91 11.64 1.46 6.09
C CYS A 91 12.04 1.82 4.66
N SER A 92 11.36 2.79 4.01
CA SER A 92 11.64 3.20 2.64
C SER A 92 13.04 3.83 2.45
N ASN A 93 13.64 4.32 3.54
CA ASN A 93 15.00 4.86 3.57
C ASN A 93 16.08 3.81 3.90
N CYS A 94 15.75 2.52 3.89
CA CYS A 94 16.70 1.44 4.15
C CYS A 94 17.47 1.02 2.88
N LYS A 95 18.79 0.82 3.00
CA LYS A 95 19.67 0.25 1.95
C LYS A 95 19.26 -1.15 1.49
N HIS A 96 18.52 -1.87 2.33
CA HIS A 96 18.03 -3.22 2.03
C HIS A 96 16.69 -3.21 1.28
N MET A 97 16.09 -2.04 1.02
CA MET A 97 14.80 -1.96 0.35
C MET A 97 14.94 -2.13 -1.15
N GLU A 98 14.26 -3.14 -1.71
CA GLU A 98 14.00 -3.25 -3.14
C GLU A 98 12.57 -2.76 -3.40
N ARG A 99 12.44 -1.56 -3.96
CA ARG A 99 11.13 -0.96 -4.25
C ARG A 99 10.37 -1.83 -5.26
N GLY A 100 9.12 -2.11 -4.94
CA GLY A 100 8.17 -2.75 -5.83
C GLY A 100 7.21 -1.74 -6.45
N ASP A 101 5.94 -2.11 -6.53
CA ASP A 101 4.85 -1.25 -7.03
C ASP A 101 4.12 -0.57 -5.86
N GLU A 102 3.75 0.70 -6.07
CA GLU A 102 3.15 1.59 -5.08
C GLU A 102 3.91 1.61 -3.74
N LEU A 103 3.22 1.22 -2.67
CA LEU A 103 3.75 1.16 -1.31
C LEU A 103 4.25 -0.23 -0.93
N ILE A 104 4.23 -1.22 -1.83
CA ILE A 104 4.71 -2.59 -1.54
C ILE A 104 6.13 -2.75 -2.08
N ALA A 105 7.01 -3.29 -1.23
CA ALA A 105 8.40 -3.53 -1.55
C ALA A 105 8.89 -4.86 -0.94
N VAL A 106 10.12 -5.24 -1.26
CA VAL A 106 10.78 -6.43 -0.70
C VAL A 106 11.97 -6.01 0.14
N CYS A 107 12.06 -6.53 1.36
CA CYS A 107 13.23 -6.37 2.20
C CYS A 107 14.29 -7.41 1.81
N ARG A 108 15.41 -6.96 1.24
CA ARG A 108 16.59 -7.78 0.88
C ARG A 108 17.62 -7.85 2.01
N CYS A 109 17.19 -7.74 3.26
CA CYS A 109 18.05 -7.96 4.41
C CYS A 109 18.11 -9.46 4.70
N ASP A 110 19.29 -10.07 4.55
CA ASP A 110 19.47 -11.51 4.79
C ASP A 110 19.08 -11.92 6.22
N SER A 111 19.27 -11.05 7.22
CA SER A 111 18.85 -11.30 8.59
C SER A 111 17.33 -11.42 8.77
N ARG A 112 16.54 -10.88 7.83
CA ARG A 112 15.07 -10.99 7.82
C ARG A 112 14.55 -12.06 6.87
N ARG A 113 15.44 -12.72 6.12
CA ARG A 113 15.08 -13.82 5.24
C ARG A 113 14.54 -14.98 6.10
N LYS A 114 13.39 -15.53 5.74
CA LYS A 114 12.85 -16.71 6.40
C LYS A 114 13.79 -17.88 6.14
N SER A 115 14.31 -18.48 7.21
CA SER A 115 14.99 -19.77 7.13
C SER A 115 13.95 -20.86 6.85
N GLU A 116 14.28 -21.80 5.97
CA GLU A 116 13.49 -23.03 5.76
C GLU A 116 13.30 -23.81 7.07
#